data_AF-A0A0R2FKY3-F1
#
_entry.id   AF-A0A0R2FKY3-F1
#
_cell.length_a   1.000
_cell.length_b   1.000
_cell.length_c   1.000
_cell.angle_alpha   90.00
_cell.angle_beta   90.00
_cell.angle_gamma   90.00
#
_symmetry.space_group_name_H-M   'P 1'
#
loop_
_entity.id
_entity.type
_entity.pdbx_description
1 polymer ?
#
loop_
_entity_poly.entity_id
_entity_poly.type
_entity_poly.pdbx_seq_one_letter_code
_entity_poly.pdbx_strand_id
1 'polypeptide(L)' 'MQLSVFEGEITPAQLIQLKAELNHFIRDDLDTVIIFKNANKNWLKKEYLGIDVSERTSNFF' A
#
# COMPACT_ATOMS: atom_id res chain seq x y z
N MET A 1 -13.46 0.86 -9.85
CA MET A 1 -12.01 1.12 -9.95
C MET A 1 -11.47 1.38 -8.56
N GLN A 2 -10.33 0.79 -8.18
CA GLN A 2 -9.64 1.16 -6.96
C GLN A 2 -8.47 2.08 -7.34
N LEU A 3 -8.48 3.33 -6.86
CA LEU A 3 -7.54 4.39 -7.28
C LEU A 3 -6.48 4.73 -6.20
N SER A 4 -6.60 4.16 -5.00
CA SER A 4 -5.71 4.43 -3.85
C SER A 4 -5.06 3.13 -3.37
N VAL A 5 -4.26 2.52 -4.24
CA VAL A 5 -3.33 1.43 -3.88
C VAL A 5 -1.92 1.98 -4.03
N PHE A 6 -1.09 1.73 -3.02
CA PHE A 6 0.29 2.17 -2.98
C PHE A 6 1.16 0.96 -2.66
N GLU A 7 2.24 0.78 -3.41
CA GLU A 7 3.12 -0.38 -3.30
C GLU A 7 4.58 0.07 -3.39
N GLY A 8 5.44 -0.52 -2.55
CA GLY A 8 6.86 -0.20 -2.49
C GLY A 8 7.60 -1.08 -1.50
N GLU A 9 8.92 -1.12 -1.62
CA GLU A 9 9.78 -1.75 -0.62
C GLU A 9 10.07 -0.76 0.51
N ILE A 10 9.75 -1.12 1.74
CA ILE A 10 10.05 -0.29 2.91
C ILE A 10 10.65 -1.13 4.02
N THR A 11 11.53 -0.52 4.81
CA THR A 11 12.11 -1.14 6.00
C THR A 11 11.08 -1.23 7.13
N PRO A 12 11.29 -2.10 8.14
CA PRO A 12 10.42 -2.15 9.32
C PRO A 12 10.30 -0.82 10.07
N ALA A 13 11.39 -0.04 10.13
CA ALA A 13 11.39 1.28 10.76
C ALA A 13 10.51 2.28 10.00
N GLN A 14 10.62 2.33 8.68
CA GLN A 14 9.76 3.16 7.83
C GLN A 14 8.29 2.76 7.94
N LEU A 15 7.98 1.45 8.03
CA LEU A 15 6.59 0.99 8.23
C LEU A 15 6.02 1.46 9.58
N ILE A 16 6.81 1.47 10.65
CA ILE A 16 6.38 1.98 11.96
C ILE A 16 6.07 3.48 11.85
N GLN A 17 6.96 4.24 11.22
CA GLN A 17 6.76 5.68 10.99
C GLN A 17 5.49 5.93 10.17
N LEU A 18 5.30 5.22 9.06
CA LEU A 18 4.13 5.35 8.20
C LEU A 18 2.82 5.12 8.97
N LYS A 19 2.77 4.10 9.84
CA LYS A 19 1.58 3.84 10.68
C LYS A 19 1.31 4.98 11.65
N ALA A 20 2.36 5.53 12.27
CA ALA A 20 2.22 6.66 13.18
C ALA A 20 1.70 7.91 12.47
N GLU A 21 2.19 8.19 11.27
CA GLU A 21 1.73 9.31 10.45
C GLU A 21 0.27 9.10 10.00
N LEU A 22 -0.07 7.91 9.48
CA LEU A 22 -1.42 7.58 9.02
C LEU A 22 -2.47 7.70 10.12
N ASN A 23 -2.14 7.30 11.36
CA ASN A 23 -3.04 7.43 12.51
C ASN A 23 -3.46 8.89 12.81
N HIS A 24 -2.71 9.89 12.33
CA HIS A 24 -3.11 11.29 12.47
C HIS A 24 -4.21 11.70 11.49
N PHE A 25 -4.40 10.95 10.41
CA PHE A 25 -5.32 11.27 9.31
C PHE A 25 -6.53 10.33 9.24
N ILE A 26 -6.41 9.10 9.73
CA ILE A 26 -7.46 8.09 9.74
C ILE A 26 -8.45 8.39 10.87
N ARG A 27 -9.74 8.41 10.55
CA ARG A 27 -10.81 8.42 11.56
C ARG A 27 -11.21 6.97 11.84
N ASP A 28 -11.04 6.55 13.09
CA ASP A 28 -11.23 5.15 13.50
C ASP A 28 -12.64 4.60 13.27
N ASP A 29 -13.64 5.48 13.13
CA ASP A 29 -15.05 5.14 12.93
C ASP A 29 -15.50 5.14 11.46
N LEU A 30 -14.69 5.68 10.55
CA LEU A 30 -15.09 5.93 9.15
C LEU A 30 -14.10 5.38 8.12
N ASP A 31 -12.83 5.29 8.47
CA ASP A 31 -11.76 5.01 7.52
C ASP A 31 -11.10 3.65 7.83
N THR A 32 -10.53 3.02 6.80
CA THR A 32 -9.81 1.74 6.97
C THR A 32 -8.60 1.70 6.05
N VAL A 33 -7.47 1.28 6.61
CA VAL A 33 -6.24 0.99 5.86
C VAL A 33 -5.85 -0.46 6.04
N ILE A 34 -5.61 -1.16 4.93
CA ILE A 34 -5.17 -2.54 4.92
C ILE A 34 -3.73 -2.58 4.41
N ILE A 35 -2.83 -3.21 5.18
CA ILE A 35 -1.42 -3.34 4.83
C ILE A 35 -1.11 -4.80 4.56
N PHE A 36 -0.80 -5.11 3.30
CA PHE A 36 -0.29 -6.41 2.90
C PHE A 36 1.23 -6.41 2.99
N LYS A 37 1.80 -7.29 3.81
CA LYS A 37 3.25 -7.48 3.93
C LYS A 37 3.66 -8.79 3.27
N ASN A 38 4.69 -8.75 2.43
CA ASN A 38 5.32 -9.94 1.88
C ASN A 38 6.82 -9.87 2.13
N ALA A 39 7.37 -10.86 2.84
CA ALA A 39 8.80 -10.93 3.14
C ALA A 39 9.63 -11.50 1.97
N ASN A 40 8.98 -12.12 0.98
CA ASN A 40 9.65 -12.72 -0.15
C ASN A 40 9.27 -11.99 -1.45
N LYS A 41 10.27 -11.37 -2.09
CA LYS A 41 10.11 -10.55 -3.30
C LYS A 41 9.46 -11.31 -4.48
N ASN A 42 9.45 -12.64 -4.45
CA ASN A 42 9.09 -13.47 -5.59
C ASN A 42 7.60 -13.83 -5.75
N TRP A 43 6.69 -13.40 -4.87
CA TRP A 43 5.32 -13.96 -4.85
C TRP A 43 4.12 -13.03 -5.02
N LEU A 44 4.29 -11.76 -5.38
CA LEU A 44 3.10 -10.95 -5.71
C LEU A 44 2.75 -11.05 -7.20
N LYS A 45 2.05 -12.12 -7.59
CA LYS A 45 1.40 -12.19 -8.91
C LYS A 45 0.19 -11.25 -8.89
N LYS A 46 0.28 -10.15 -9.64
CA LYS A 46 -0.83 -9.21 -9.83
C LYS A 46 -1.54 -9.54 -11.12
N GLU A 47 -2.85 -9.63 -11.06
CA GLU A 47 -3.73 -9.74 -12.22
C GLU A 47 -4.64 -8.52 -12.22
N TYR A 48 -4.60 -7.74 -13.29
CA TYR A 48 -5.46 -6.57 -13.46
C TYR A 48 -6.60 -6.95 -14.38
N LEU A 49 -7.82 -6.82 -13.90
CA LEU A 49 -9.02 -6.98 -14.72
C LEU A 49 -9.49 -5.59 -15.17
N GLY A 50 -9.38 -5.29 -16.46
CA GLY A 50 -9.75 -3.99 -17.04
C GLY A 50 -8.55 -3.08 -17.32
N ILE A 51 -8.70 -1.76 -17.11
CA ILE A 51 -7.64 -0.77 -17.41
C ILE A 51 -6.46 -0.99 -16.47
N ASP A 52 -5.27 -1.16 -17.05
CA ASP A 52 -4.02 -1.24 -16.31
C ASP A 52 -3.70 0.10 -15.64
N VAL A 53 -3.50 0.08 -14.32
CA VAL A 53 -3.17 1.24 -13.49
C VAL A 53 -1.84 1.07 -12.75
N SER A 54 -1.04 0.08 -13.13
CA SER A 54 0.23 -0.28 -12.48
C SER A 54 1.22 0.90 -12.38
N GLU A 55 1.29 1.74 -13.40
CA GLU A 55 2.12 2.96 -13.39
C GLU A 55 1.72 3.95 -12.29
N ARG A 56 0.45 3.97 -11.87
CA ARG A 56 -0.06 4.88 -10.83
C ARG A 56 0.16 4.34 -9.42
N THR A 57 0.25 3.02 -9.25
CA THR A 57 0.40 2.37 -7.94
C THR A 57 1.83 2.03 -7.58
N SER A 58 2.74 2.02 -8.56
CA SER A 58 4.16 1.66 -8.40
C SER A 58 5.07 2.81 -7.90
N ASN A 59 4.53 3.99 -7.58
CA ASN A 59 5.30 5.22 -7.35
C ASN A 59 5.67 5.48 -5.88
N PHE A 60 6.30 4.54 -5.19
CA PHE A 60 6.94 4.80 -3.89
C PHE A 60 8.38 4.30 -3.93
N PHE A 61 9.30 5.26 -4.13
CA PHE A 61 10.76 5.08 -4.08
C PHE A 61 11.29 5.08 -2.65
#